data_AF-A0A7Z0STL3-F1
#
_entry.id   AF-A0A7Z0STL3-F1
#
_cell.length_a   1.000
_cell.length_b   1.000
_cell.length_c   1.000
_cell.angle_alpha   90.00
_cell.angle_beta   90.00
_cell.angle_gamma   90.00
#
_symmetry.space_group_name_H-M   'P 1'
#
loop_
_entity.id
_entity.type
_entity.pdbx_description
1 polymer ?
#
loop_
_entity_poly.entity_id
_entity_poly.type
_entity_poly.pdbx_seq_one_letter_code
_entity_poly.pdbx_strand_id
1 'polypeptide(L)'
;MSDTTHDRPTAGAGRPDDVSDPLLWGLALGVADAHQPDATGTDCVNLLCTGQSWPCTAWQSAQRALRMAQTPPGQRPVDGSEGRADEWNAPHPRPPWPTAPEQQHRGDIAA
;
A
#
# COMPACT_ATOMS: atom_id res chain seq x y z
N MET A 1 -9.68 -27.18 7.19
CA MET A 1 -10.09 -25.83 7.64
C MET A 1 -8.81 -25.05 7.84
N SER A 2 -8.54 -24.06 7.00
CA SER A 2 -7.28 -23.29 7.04
C SER A 2 -7.43 -22.17 8.07
N ASP A 3 -6.76 -22.35 9.21
CA ASP A 3 -6.63 -21.32 10.23
C ASP A 3 -5.62 -20.28 9.72
N THR A 4 -6.12 -19.29 8.98
CA THR A 4 -5.35 -18.09 8.68
C THR A 4 -5.42 -17.19 9.92
N THR A 5 -4.68 -17.58 10.98
CA THR A 5 -4.34 -16.66 12.07
C THR A 5 -3.54 -15.53 11.45
N HIS A 6 -4.27 -14.47 11.06
CA HIS A 6 -3.67 -13.18 10.80
C HIS A 6 -3.06 -12.78 12.13
N ASP A 7 -1.73 -12.73 12.16
CA ASP A 7 -0.95 -12.11 13.22
C ASP A 7 -1.46 -10.68 13.37
N ARG A 8 -2.46 -10.52 14.25
CA ARG A 8 -3.05 -9.23 14.54
C ARG A 8 -2.05 -8.57 15.49
N PRO A 9 -1.42 -7.45 15.11
CA PRO A 9 -0.48 -6.77 15.98
C PRO A 9 -1.17 -6.46 17.31
N THR A 10 -0.60 -6.94 18.41
CA THR A 10 -1.06 -6.62 19.78
C THR A 10 -1.00 -5.10 19.95
N ALA A 11 -2.18 -4.47 19.88
CA ALA A 11 -2.35 -3.04 20.05
C ALA A 11 -2.17 -2.71 21.54
N GLY A 12 -0.95 -2.47 22.02
CA GLY A 12 -0.80 -1.99 23.40
C GLY A 12 0.61 -1.73 23.92
N ALA A 13 1.63 -2.49 23.53
CA ALA A 13 2.88 -2.52 24.29
C ALA A 13 3.90 -1.38 24.00
N GLY A 14 3.55 -0.37 23.19
CA GLY A 14 4.48 0.72 22.85
C GLY A 14 3.82 1.97 22.29
N ARG A 15 2.55 2.20 22.62
CA ARG A 15 1.82 3.37 22.11
C ARG A 15 2.04 4.56 23.05
N PRO A 16 2.52 5.70 22.55
CA PRO A 16 2.49 6.96 23.29
C PRO A 16 1.05 7.36 23.67
N ASP A 17 0.88 7.98 24.83
CA ASP A 17 -0.45 8.39 25.35
C ASP A 17 -1.11 9.50 24.50
N ASP A 18 -0.31 10.25 23.74
CA ASP A 18 -0.71 11.36 22.87
C ASP A 18 -1.22 10.92 21.48
N VAL A 19 -1.26 9.62 21.20
CA VAL A 19 -1.83 9.09 19.95
C VAL A 19 -3.36 9.24 19.96
N SER A 20 -3.86 10.13 19.11
CA SER A 20 -5.30 10.40 18.90
C SER A 20 -6.01 9.33 18.07
N ASP A 21 -5.28 8.64 17.18
CA ASP A 21 -5.79 7.56 16.32
C ASP A 21 -4.94 6.29 16.44
N PRO A 22 -5.27 5.39 17.39
CA PRO A 22 -4.47 4.20 17.66
C PRO A 22 -4.44 3.18 16.52
N LEU A 23 -5.52 3.11 15.73
CA LEU A 23 -5.61 2.17 14.60
C LEU A 23 -4.71 2.64 13.45
N LEU A 24 -4.75 3.93 13.13
CA LEU A 24 -3.86 4.52 12.13
C LEU A 24 -2.39 4.41 12.56
N TRP A 25 -2.10 4.65 13.85
CA TRP A 25 -0.76 4.49 14.40
C TRP A 25 -0.22 3.07 14.24
N GLY A 26 -0.98 2.05 14.64
CA GLY A 26 -0.57 0.65 14.54
C GLY A 26 -0.35 0.20 13.10
N LEU A 27 -1.23 0.60 12.19
CA LEU A 27 -1.08 0.31 10.76
C LEU A 27 0.19 0.97 10.18
N ALA A 28 0.41 2.25 10.49
CA ALA A 28 1.55 3.00 9.99
C ALA A 28 2.88 2.43 10.53
N LEU A 29 2.93 1.97 11.78
CA LEU A 29 4.09 1.26 12.32
C LEU A 29 4.37 -0.04 11.54
N GLY A 30 3.35 -0.85 11.26
CA GLY A 30 3.51 -2.09 10.49
C GLY A 30 4.06 -1.82 9.07
N VAL A 31 3.59 -0.77 8.41
CA VAL A 31 4.12 -0.37 7.09
C VAL A 31 5.57 0.12 7.21
N ALA A 32 5.89 0.94 8.21
CA ALA A 32 7.26 1.43 8.41
C ALA A 32 8.23 0.27 8.74
N ASP A 33 7.82 -0.72 9.51
CA ASP A 33 8.63 -1.89 9.84
C ASP A 33 8.83 -2.83 8.64
N ALA A 34 7.81 -2.99 7.79
CA ALA A 34 7.94 -3.76 6.56
C ALA A 34 8.82 -3.09 5.50
N HIS A 35 9.00 -1.77 5.58
CA HIS A 35 9.83 -0.98 4.68
C HIS A 35 11.04 -0.45 5.45
N GLN A 36 12.13 -1.23 5.47
CA GLN A 36 13.41 -0.85 6.08
C GLN A 36 14.48 -0.56 5.01
N PRO A 37 15.54 0.18 5.36
CA PRO A 37 16.72 0.28 4.52
C PRO A 37 17.44 -1.07 4.45
N ASP A 38 18.17 -1.28 3.36
CA ASP A 38 19.14 -2.36 3.25
C ASP A 38 20.38 -2.09 4.12
N ALA A 39 21.32 -3.05 4.13
CA ALA A 39 22.52 -2.97 4.96
C ALA A 39 23.38 -1.73 4.64
N THR A 40 23.32 -1.21 3.41
CA THR A 40 24.04 -0.01 2.97
C THR A 40 23.27 1.28 3.20
N GLY A 41 21.98 1.22 3.56
CA GLY A 41 21.15 2.39 3.80
C GLY A 41 20.65 3.09 2.53
N THR A 42 20.82 2.44 1.36
CA THR A 42 20.60 3.06 0.05
C THR A 42 19.29 2.65 -0.57
N ASP A 43 18.86 1.41 -0.39
CA ASP A 43 17.67 0.85 -1.02
C ASP A 43 16.68 0.33 0.02
N CYS A 44 15.41 0.22 -0.37
CA CYS A 44 14.41 -0.39 0.49
C CYS A 44 14.40 -1.92 0.31
N VAL A 45 14.41 -2.67 1.41
CA VAL A 45 14.43 -4.15 1.37
C VAL A 45 13.08 -4.77 1.03
N ASN A 46 11.99 -3.99 1.06
CA ASN A 46 10.66 -4.51 0.76
C ASN A 46 10.58 -4.95 -0.70
N LEU A 47 10.12 -6.18 -0.95
CA LEU A 47 10.05 -6.77 -2.30
C LEU A 47 9.16 -5.97 -3.26
N LEU A 48 8.15 -5.26 -2.75
CA LEU A 48 7.29 -4.37 -3.54
C LEU A 48 8.00 -3.07 -3.97
N CYS A 49 9.17 -2.79 -3.42
CA CYS A 49 10.01 -1.62 -3.69
C CYS A 49 11.32 -1.96 -4.39
N THR A 50 11.41 -3.12 -5.05
CA THR A 50 12.64 -3.56 -5.72
C THR A 50 13.22 -2.46 -6.63
N GLY A 51 14.47 -2.06 -6.37
CA GLY A 51 15.17 -1.01 -7.12
C GLY A 51 14.74 0.42 -6.80
N GLN A 52 13.96 0.64 -5.73
CA GLN A 52 13.65 1.97 -5.22
C GLN A 52 14.63 2.36 -4.12
N SER A 53 15.10 3.60 -4.19
CA SER A 53 15.96 4.16 -3.15
C SER A 53 15.21 4.33 -1.83
N TRP A 54 15.98 4.21 -0.75
CA TRP A 54 15.57 4.58 0.58
C TRP A 54 15.69 6.10 0.79
N PRO A 55 14.72 6.78 1.46
CA PRO A 55 13.43 6.26 1.91
C PRO A 55 12.38 6.22 0.79
N CYS A 56 11.76 5.05 0.61
CA CYS A 56 10.74 4.85 -0.40
C CYS A 56 9.41 5.56 -0.06
N THR A 57 8.55 5.78 -1.06
CA THR A 57 7.26 6.48 -0.91
C THR A 57 6.34 5.86 0.15
N ALA A 58 6.34 4.52 0.26
CA ALA A 58 5.54 3.81 1.26
C ALA A 58 5.98 4.15 2.68
N TRP A 59 7.30 4.12 2.95
CA TRP A 59 7.84 4.53 4.23
C TRP A 59 7.55 6.00 4.53
N GLN A 60 7.71 6.91 3.56
CA GLN A 60 7.40 8.33 3.75
C GLN A 60 5.91 8.57 4.07
N SER A 61 5.02 7.80 3.43
CA SER A 61 3.58 7.84 3.69
C SER A 61 3.26 7.32 5.10
N ALA A 62 3.92 6.25 5.55
CA ALA A 62 3.80 5.75 6.92
C ALA A 62 4.25 6.80 7.95
N GLN A 63 5.37 7.49 7.72
CA GLN A 63 5.82 8.58 8.58
C GLN A 63 4.81 9.73 8.66
N ARG A 64 4.15 10.07 7.55
CA ARG A 64 3.08 11.06 7.54
C ARG A 64 1.85 10.58 8.32
N ALA A 65 1.45 9.32 8.17
CA ALA A 65 0.34 8.72 8.90
C ALA A 65 0.61 8.67 10.42
N LEU A 66 1.84 8.39 10.86
CA LEU A 66 2.23 8.46 12.28
C LEU A 66 2.05 9.86 12.85
N ARG A 67 2.42 10.92 12.11
CA ARG A 67 2.16 12.31 12.53
C ARG A 67 0.66 12.63 12.60
N MET A 68 -0.11 12.17 11.62
CA MET A 68 -1.56 12.35 11.59
C MET A 68 -2.27 11.62 12.74
N ALA A 69 -1.75 10.47 13.15
CA ALA A 69 -2.27 9.67 14.24
C ALA A 69 -1.97 10.26 15.63
N GLN A 70 -0.98 11.16 15.75
CA GLN A 70 -0.74 11.95 16.95
C GLN A 70 -1.53 13.27 16.95
N THR A 71 -1.98 13.75 15.79
CA THR A 71 -2.67 15.04 15.69
C THR A 71 -4.15 14.89 16.09
N PRO A 72 -4.67 15.66 17.05
CA PRO A 72 -6.08 15.59 17.44
C PRO A 72 -7.03 15.87 16.27
N PRO A 73 -8.20 15.20 16.20
CA PRO A 73 -9.22 15.47 15.19
C PRO A 73 -9.77 16.90 15.40
N GLY A 74 -9.31 17.84 14.57
CA GLY A 74 -9.58 19.28 14.71
C GLY A 74 -8.34 20.17 14.50
N GLN A 75 -7.14 19.59 14.65
CA GLN A 75 -5.87 20.25 14.33
C GLN A 75 -5.15 19.60 13.14
N ARG A 76 -5.78 18.60 12.53
CA ARG A 76 -5.26 17.96 11.32
C ARG A 76 -5.20 19.03 10.22
N PRO A 77 -4.03 19.26 9.60
CA PRO A 77 -3.96 20.09 8.42
C PRO A 77 -4.96 19.52 7.41
N VAL A 78 -5.92 20.34 6.98
CA VAL A 78 -6.69 20.06 5.77
C VAL A 78 -5.69 20.19 4.63
N ASP A 79 -4.92 19.15 4.39
CA ASP A 79 -4.22 19.00 3.13
C ASP A 79 -5.36 18.88 2.11
N GLY A 80 -5.51 19.88 1.24
CA GLY A 80 -6.57 20.02 0.25
C GLY A 80 -6.58 18.87 -0.75
N SER A 81 -6.95 17.68 -0.26
CA SER A 81 -7.04 16.42 -0.99
C SER A 81 -8.42 16.24 -1.62
N GLU A 82 -9.20 17.32 -1.72
CA GLU A 82 -10.48 17.33 -2.45
C GLU A 82 -10.30 16.87 -3.91
N GLY A 83 -9.07 16.88 -4.46
CA GLY A 83 -8.75 16.32 -5.77
C GLY A 83 -8.19 14.88 -5.81
N ARG A 84 -7.80 14.26 -4.68
CA ARG A 84 -7.11 12.94 -4.69
C ARG A 84 -8.03 11.76 -4.33
N ALA A 85 -9.14 12.03 -3.63
CA ALA A 85 -10.15 11.00 -3.37
C ALA A 85 -10.86 10.52 -4.65
N ASP A 86 -10.89 11.37 -5.69
CA ASP A 86 -11.44 11.02 -7.00
C ASP A 86 -10.56 10.02 -7.76
N GLU A 87 -9.23 10.13 -7.62
CA GLU A 87 -8.27 9.24 -8.31
C GLU A 87 -8.28 7.80 -7.77
N TRP A 88 -8.53 7.62 -6.47
CA TRP A 88 -8.68 6.28 -5.87
C TRP A 88 -9.99 5.58 -6.27
N ASN A 89 -11.02 6.35 -6.61
CA ASN A 89 -12.32 5.86 -7.08
C ASN A 89 -12.43 5.86 -8.62
N ALA A 90 -11.46 6.43 -9.33
CA ALA A 90 -11.44 6.43 -10.77
C ALA A 90 -11.29 4.98 -11.27
N PRO A 91 -12.22 4.45 -12.08
CA PRO A 91 -12.05 3.14 -12.68
C PRO A 91 -10.80 3.16 -13.56
N HIS A 92 -9.75 2.46 -13.15
CA HIS A 92 -8.59 2.25 -13.99
C HIS A 92 -9.05 1.53 -15.27
N PRO A 93 -8.87 2.12 -16.47
CA PRO A 93 -9.18 1.42 -17.70
C PRO A 93 -8.24 0.21 -17.78
N ARG A 94 -8.82 -0.99 -17.66
CA ARG A 94 -8.10 -2.23 -17.93
C ARG A 94 -7.60 -2.16 -19.38
N PRO A 95 -6.29 -2.34 -19.66
CA PRO A 95 -5.85 -2.48 -21.03
C PRO A 95 -6.61 -3.67 -21.65
N PRO A 96 -7.15 -3.52 -22.87
CA PRO A 96 -7.83 -4.62 -23.54
C PRO A 96 -6.81 -5.75 -23.71
N TRP A 97 -7.24 -6.96 -23.34
CA TRP A 97 -6.42 -8.14 -23.49
C TRP A 97 -6.16 -8.32 -25.00
N PRO A 98 -4.94 -8.62 -25.44
CA PRO A 98 -4.71 -8.92 -26.85
C PRO A 98 -5.56 -10.15 -27.19
N THR A 99 -6.62 -9.95 -27.96
CA THR A 99 -7.35 -11.03 -28.62
C THR A 99 -6.34 -11.74 -29.50
N ALA A 100 -6.01 -12.98 -29.14
CA ALA A 100 -5.17 -13.83 -29.96
C ALA A 100 -5.74 -13.91 -31.38
N PRO A 101 -4.89 -13.91 -32.43
CA PRO A 101 -5.37 -14.01 -33.80
C PRO A 101 -6.07 -15.35 -34.02
N GLU A 102 -7.26 -15.21 -34.59
CA GLU A 102 -8.14 -16.21 -35.15
C GLU A 102 -7.38 -17.34 -35.86
N GLN A 103 -7.36 -18.54 -35.26
CA GLN A 103 -6.87 -19.75 -35.93
C GLN A 103 -7.94 -20.22 -36.91
N GLN A 104 -8.00 -19.56 -38.07
CA GLN A 104 -8.69 -20.03 -39.27
C GLN A 104 -7.97 -21.28 -39.81
N HIS A 105 -8.17 -22.47 -39.24
CA HIS A 105 -7.74 -23.73 -39.88
C HIS A 105 -8.47 -24.95 -39.28
N ARG A 106 -9.72 -25.20 -39.69
CA ARG A 106 -10.24 -26.57 -39.88
C ARG A 106 -11.60 -26.56 -40.57
N GLY A 107 -11.60 -26.66 -41.89
CA GLY A 107 -12.84 -26.73 -42.65
C GLY A 107 -12.66 -27.07 -44.13
N ASP A 108 -11.76 -27.99 -44.46
CA ASP A 108 -11.71 -28.60 -45.79
C ASP A 108 -11.30 -30.07 -45.68
N ILE A 109 -12.28 -30.95 -45.40
CA ILE A 109 -12.29 -32.35 -45.89
C ILE A 109 -13.75 -32.77 -46.12
N ALA A 110 -14.03 -33.18 -47.37
CA ALA A 110 -15.16 -33.95 -47.94
C ALA A 110 -15.83 -33.17 -49.09
N ALA A 111 -15.95 -33.67 -50.34
CA ALA A 111 -15.75 -35.00 -50.92
C ALA A 111 -15.43 -34.87 -52.42
#